data_AF-A0A925HZU2-F1
#
_entry.id   AF-A0A925HZU2-F1
#
_cell.length_a   1.000
_cell.length_b   1.000
_cell.length_c   1.000
_cell.angle_alpha   90.00
_cell.angle_beta   90.00
_cell.angle_gamma   90.00
#
_symmetry.space_group_name_H-M   'P 1'
#
loop_
_entity.id
_entity.type
_entity.pdbx_description
1 polymer ?
#
loop_
_entity_poly.entity_id
_entity_poly.type
_entity_poly.pdbx_seq_one_letter_code
_entity_poly.pdbx_strand_id
1 'polypeptide(L)'
;MNAKPLLAEETLEKLLQSYRFETVLDVGCGTGRHSRLFRQAGKQVTAIDIYPGLEDAVQADYLRHEFDTPFDCVWVSHVLEHQLNVNQFLTKVFGDLKEGGILALTIPPLKHEIVGGHVTLWNAGLLLYNLILAGFDCSEAAIKCYGYNIGVIMAKRSAAIPWNQLKYDTGDIETLAPFFPKVDGMQWAQSFNGRIRQINWDRPGIEFHAERGFKPWLRRLLGRDRARPRLSRSQAA
;
A
#
# COMPACT_ATOMS: atom_id res chain seq x y z
N MET A 1 9.29 26.83 17.36
CA MET A 1 9.21 25.36 17.38
C MET A 1 9.04 24.88 15.94
N ASN A 2 9.99 24.12 15.39
CA ASN A 2 9.83 23.58 14.03
C ASN A 2 8.66 22.58 14.06
N ALA A 3 7.59 22.88 13.32
CA ALA A 3 6.47 21.97 13.19
C ALA A 3 6.95 20.64 12.61
N LYS A 4 6.51 19.52 13.18
CA LYS A 4 6.83 18.19 12.62
C LYS A 4 6.33 18.13 11.16
N PRO A 5 7.12 17.55 10.23
CA PRO A 5 6.69 17.38 8.85
C PRO A 5 5.36 16.61 8.77
N LEU A 6 4.60 16.83 7.70
CA LEU A 6 3.34 16.12 7.47
C LEU A 6 3.70 14.75 6.88
N LEU A 7 3.40 13.67 7.60
CA LEU A 7 3.54 12.33 7.03
C LEU A 7 2.53 12.12 5.89
N ALA A 8 2.83 11.20 4.98
CA ALA A 8 1.98 10.88 3.84
C ALA A 8 1.72 12.03 2.84
N GLU A 9 2.57 13.06 2.80
CA GLU A 9 2.37 14.26 1.95
C GLU A 9 2.15 13.96 0.46
N GLU A 10 3.00 13.16 -0.20
CA GLU A 10 2.82 12.85 -1.63
C GLU A 10 1.56 11.98 -1.89
N THR A 11 1.16 11.13 -0.93
CA THR A 11 -0.07 10.33 -1.04
C THR A 11 -1.30 11.23 -0.94
N LEU A 12 -1.30 12.19 -0.01
CA LEU A 12 -2.39 13.15 0.13
C LEU A 12 -2.50 14.03 -1.12
N GLU A 13 -1.37 14.52 -1.61
CA GLU A 13 -1.30 15.32 -2.83
C GLU A 13 -1.86 14.55 -4.03
N LYS A 14 -1.35 13.34 -4.29
CA LYS A 14 -1.83 12.52 -5.41
C LYS A 14 -3.31 12.18 -5.27
N LEU A 15 -3.78 11.86 -4.08
CA LEU A 15 -5.19 11.57 -3.80
C LEU A 15 -6.08 12.76 -4.20
N LEU A 16 -5.75 13.96 -3.72
CA LEU A 16 -6.56 15.16 -3.97
C LEU A 16 -6.48 15.64 -5.43
N GLN A 17 -5.36 15.43 -6.12
CA GLN A 17 -5.17 15.87 -7.50
C GLN A 17 -5.75 14.88 -8.52
N SER A 18 -5.68 13.58 -8.26
CA SER A 18 -5.94 12.54 -9.27
C SER A 18 -7.26 11.81 -9.08
N TYR A 19 -7.91 11.93 -7.92
CA TYR A 19 -9.09 11.13 -7.59
C TYR A 19 -10.27 12.01 -7.15
N ARG A 20 -11.48 11.49 -7.35
CA ARG A 20 -12.74 12.14 -6.97
C ARG A 20 -13.47 11.29 -5.95
N PHE A 21 -13.91 11.94 -4.87
CA PHE A 21 -14.64 11.36 -3.74
C PHE A 21 -15.28 12.52 -2.95
N GLU A 22 -16.36 12.27 -2.23
CA GLU A 22 -17.06 13.26 -1.42
C GLU A 22 -16.84 13.02 0.07
N THR A 23 -17.10 11.79 0.54
CA THR A 23 -16.91 11.41 1.94
C THR A 23 -15.54 10.75 2.18
N VAL A 24 -14.90 11.09 3.29
CA VAL A 24 -13.60 10.54 3.71
C VAL A 24 -13.71 10.04 5.14
N LEU A 25 -13.31 8.78 5.35
CA LEU A 25 -12.97 8.27 6.67
C LEU A 25 -11.48 8.42 6.93
N ASP A 26 -11.11 9.26 7.89
CA ASP A 26 -9.74 9.46 8.37
C ASP A 26 -9.49 8.56 9.59
N VAL A 27 -8.91 7.38 9.36
CA VAL A 27 -8.65 6.37 10.38
C VAL A 27 -7.35 6.69 11.12
N GLY A 28 -7.41 6.81 12.45
CA GLY A 28 -6.28 7.20 13.30
C GLY A 28 -5.88 8.65 13.06
N CYS A 29 -6.85 9.57 13.12
CA CYS A 29 -6.68 10.96 12.68
C CYS A 29 -5.68 11.77 13.54
N GLY A 30 -5.33 11.28 14.73
CA GLY A 30 -4.47 11.95 15.70
C GLY A 30 -4.94 13.36 16.00
N THR A 31 -4.08 14.35 15.74
CA THR A 31 -4.41 15.78 15.94
C THR A 31 -5.27 16.39 14.82
N GLY A 32 -5.73 15.60 13.85
CA GLY A 32 -6.61 16.02 12.75
C GLY A 32 -5.93 16.84 11.66
N ARG A 33 -4.61 16.70 11.46
CA ARG A 33 -3.87 17.47 10.44
C ARG A 33 -4.38 17.17 9.03
N HIS A 34 -4.54 15.89 8.68
CA HIS A 34 -5.09 15.46 7.39
C HIS A 34 -6.58 15.77 7.29
N SER A 35 -7.36 15.52 8.36
CA SER A 35 -8.79 15.86 8.41
C SER A 35 -9.06 17.32 8.05
N ARG A 36 -8.26 18.26 8.59
CA ARG A 36 -8.36 19.69 8.24
C ARG A 36 -8.06 19.98 6.77
N LEU A 37 -7.07 19.32 6.19
CA LEU A 37 -6.71 19.48 4.77
C LEU A 37 -7.82 18.93 3.86
N PHE A 38 -8.41 17.79 4.20
CA PHE A 38 -9.57 17.26 3.47
C PHE A 38 -10.78 18.20 3.56
N ARG A 39 -11.09 18.76 4.74
CA ARG A 39 -12.16 19.77 4.89
C ARG A 39 -11.89 21.03 4.06
N GLN A 40 -10.65 21.52 4.06
CA GLN A 40 -10.23 22.65 3.21
C GLN A 40 -10.36 22.34 1.71
N ALA A 41 -10.20 21.08 1.31
CA ALA A 41 -10.45 20.60 -0.04
C ALA A 41 -11.95 20.31 -0.32
N GLY A 42 -12.85 20.74 0.57
CA GLY A 42 -14.30 20.62 0.40
C GLY A 42 -14.86 19.21 0.66
N LYS A 43 -14.14 18.35 1.36
CA LYS A 43 -14.58 16.98 1.66
C LYS A 43 -15.38 16.88 2.95
N GLN A 44 -16.32 15.94 2.97
CA GLN A 44 -17.05 15.56 4.18
C GLN A 44 -16.22 14.53 4.95
N VAL A 45 -15.67 14.93 6.10
CA VAL A 45 -14.70 14.12 6.85
C VAL A 45 -15.30 13.56 8.11
N THR A 46 -15.34 12.23 8.20
CA THR A 46 -15.49 11.49 9.46
C THR A 46 -14.10 11.10 9.94
N ALA A 47 -13.73 11.55 11.13
CA ALA A 47 -12.45 11.24 11.73
C ALA A 47 -12.65 10.29 12.92
N ILE A 48 -11.75 9.32 13.09
CA ILE A 48 -11.79 8.39 14.22
C ILE A 48 -10.38 8.19 14.79
N ASP A 49 -10.26 8.19 16.11
CA ASP A 49 -9.01 7.85 16.80
C ASP A 49 -9.33 7.30 18.20
N ILE A 50 -8.48 6.43 18.72
CA ILE A 50 -8.61 5.90 20.07
C ILE A 50 -8.24 6.96 21.13
N TYR A 51 -7.41 7.93 20.74
CA TYR A 51 -6.97 9.02 21.58
C TYR A 51 -7.68 10.34 21.24
N PRO A 52 -7.93 11.21 22.22
CA PRO A 52 -8.44 12.53 21.95
C PRO A 52 -7.34 13.38 21.30
N GLY A 53 -7.64 13.97 20.14
CA GLY A 53 -6.71 14.84 19.42
C GLY A 53 -7.37 15.81 18.44
N LEU A 54 -8.58 15.50 17.99
CA LEU A 54 -9.46 16.37 17.23
C LEU A 54 -10.83 16.37 17.92
N GLU A 55 -11.38 17.55 18.20
CA GLU A 55 -12.58 17.72 19.04
C GLU A 55 -13.82 17.02 18.47
N ASP A 56 -13.97 17.00 17.15
CA ASP A 56 -15.11 16.41 16.44
C ASP A 56 -14.83 14.99 15.90
N ALA A 57 -13.73 14.36 16.33
CA ALA A 57 -13.45 12.96 15.99
C ALA A 57 -14.26 11.99 16.85
N VAL A 58 -14.64 10.87 16.26
CA VAL A 58 -15.15 9.71 17.00
C VAL A 58 -14.00 9.18 17.87
N GLN A 59 -14.14 9.28 19.20
CA GLN A 59 -13.16 8.73 20.12
C GLN A 59 -13.45 7.25 20.40
N ALA A 60 -12.91 6.36 19.57
CA ALA A 60 -13.13 4.92 19.70
C ALA A 60 -11.97 4.10 19.08
N ASP A 61 -11.86 2.84 19.50
CA ASP A 61 -11.08 1.85 18.77
C ASP A 61 -11.76 1.58 17.42
N TYR A 62 -11.08 1.92 16.31
CA TYR A 62 -11.59 1.71 14.96
C TYR A 62 -12.07 0.28 14.76
N LEU A 63 -11.35 -0.75 15.23
CA LEU A 63 -11.74 -2.16 15.02
C LEU A 63 -13.07 -2.53 15.70
N ARG A 64 -13.53 -1.74 16.68
CA ARG A 64 -14.76 -1.98 17.45
C ARG A 64 -15.89 -1.01 17.10
N HIS A 65 -15.60 0.01 16.29
CA HIS A 65 -16.59 0.99 15.89
C HIS A 65 -17.21 0.61 14.55
N GLU A 66 -18.54 0.61 14.51
CA GLU A 66 -19.32 0.34 13.30
C GLU A 66 -19.86 1.65 12.75
N PHE A 67 -19.70 1.84 11.45
CA PHE A 67 -20.29 2.96 10.71
C PHE A 67 -21.54 2.47 9.98
N ASP A 68 -22.59 3.29 9.95
CA ASP A 68 -23.85 2.92 9.31
C ASP A 68 -23.73 2.74 7.79
N THR A 69 -22.82 3.49 7.16
CA THR A 69 -22.62 3.48 5.71
C THR A 69 -21.14 3.55 5.34
N PRO A 70 -20.71 2.84 4.28
CA PRO A 70 -19.34 2.94 3.79
C PRO A 70 -19.03 4.30 3.14
N PHE A 71 -17.75 4.60 2.99
CA PHE A 71 -17.22 5.89 2.53
C PHE A 71 -16.75 5.85 1.07
N ASP A 72 -16.71 7.00 0.41
CA ASP A 72 -16.13 7.13 -0.93
C ASP A 72 -14.60 7.05 -0.90
N CYS A 73 -13.99 7.42 0.22
CA CYS A 73 -12.56 7.33 0.45
C CYS A 73 -12.27 6.88 1.88
N VAL A 74 -11.32 5.95 2.04
CA VAL A 74 -10.75 5.61 3.34
C VAL A 74 -9.27 6.01 3.32
N TRP A 75 -8.92 6.90 4.24
CA TRP A 75 -7.58 7.42 4.45
C TRP A 75 -6.96 6.77 5.68
N VAL A 76 -5.78 6.16 5.51
CA VAL A 76 -5.05 5.49 6.59
C VAL A 76 -3.59 5.96 6.56
N SER A 77 -3.14 6.74 7.52
CA SER A 77 -1.77 7.28 7.54
C SER A 77 -1.06 6.95 8.84
N HIS A 78 -0.07 6.05 8.78
CA HIS A 78 0.74 5.60 9.93
C HIS A 78 -0.11 5.00 11.05
N VAL A 79 -0.98 4.06 10.68
CA VAL A 79 -1.88 3.31 11.59
C VAL A 79 -1.71 1.80 11.47
N LEU A 80 -1.49 1.29 10.25
CA LEU A 80 -1.45 -0.15 9.98
C LEU A 80 -0.28 -0.83 10.71
N GLU A 81 0.85 -0.14 10.87
CA GLU A 81 2.04 -0.64 11.57
C GLU A 81 1.80 -0.92 13.05
N HIS A 82 0.73 -0.35 13.62
CA HIS A 82 0.31 -0.50 15.01
C HIS A 82 -0.66 -1.67 15.22
N GLN A 83 -1.12 -2.30 14.14
CA GLN A 83 -2.15 -3.34 14.22
C GLN A 83 -1.55 -4.69 14.55
N LEU A 84 -2.02 -5.30 15.64
CA LEU A 84 -1.62 -6.66 16.05
C LEU A 84 -2.11 -7.72 15.06
N ASN A 85 -3.27 -7.48 14.44
CA ASN A 85 -3.83 -8.31 13.37
C ASN A 85 -4.09 -7.45 12.13
N VAL A 86 -3.13 -7.46 11.22
CA VAL A 86 -3.14 -6.70 9.98
C VAL A 86 -4.35 -7.06 9.10
N ASN A 87 -4.62 -8.34 8.93
CA ASN A 87 -5.67 -8.77 8.00
C ASN A 87 -7.07 -8.40 8.52
N GLN A 88 -7.29 -8.49 9.83
CA GLN A 88 -8.54 -8.01 10.45
C GLN A 88 -8.74 -6.52 10.20
N PHE A 89 -7.71 -5.70 10.39
CA PHE A 89 -7.77 -4.26 10.13
C PHE A 89 -8.06 -3.94 8.66
N LEU A 90 -7.31 -4.55 7.74
CA LEU A 90 -7.50 -4.30 6.31
C LEU A 90 -8.85 -4.82 5.79
N THR A 91 -9.38 -5.91 6.34
CA THR A 91 -10.72 -6.41 6.01
C THR A 91 -11.80 -5.44 6.50
N LYS A 92 -11.61 -4.81 7.66
CA LYS A 92 -12.51 -3.73 8.10
C LYS A 92 -12.43 -2.51 7.19
N VAL A 93 -11.22 -2.06 6.84
CA VAL A 93 -11.01 -0.99 5.85
C VAL A 93 -11.69 -1.32 4.52
N PHE A 94 -11.61 -2.58 4.08
CA PHE A 94 -12.32 -3.06 2.91
C PHE A 94 -13.84 -2.93 3.08
N GLY A 95 -14.41 -3.32 4.22
CA GLY A 95 -15.84 -3.22 4.50
C GLY A 95 -16.36 -1.77 4.57
N ASP A 96 -15.59 -0.87 5.18
CA ASP A 96 -15.96 0.54 5.35
C ASP A 96 -15.74 1.37 4.06
N LEU A 97 -15.14 0.79 3.01
CA LEU A 97 -14.92 1.45 1.73
C LEU A 97 -15.94 0.96 0.68
N LYS A 98 -16.60 1.90 -0.01
CA LYS A 98 -17.50 1.56 -1.13
C LYS A 98 -16.77 0.88 -2.26
N GLU A 99 -17.46 0.00 -2.98
CA GLU A 99 -16.96 -0.50 -4.26
C GLU A 99 -16.75 0.67 -5.24
N GLY A 100 -15.58 0.74 -5.88
CA GLY A 100 -15.15 1.90 -6.68
C GLY A 100 -14.68 3.12 -5.87
N GLY A 101 -14.84 3.10 -4.53
CA GLY A 101 -14.27 4.10 -3.63
C GLY A 101 -12.74 4.02 -3.56
N ILE A 102 -12.09 5.06 -3.08
CA ILE A 102 -10.63 5.17 -3.09
C ILE A 102 -10.01 4.78 -1.74
N LEU A 103 -9.13 3.78 -1.74
CA LEU A 103 -8.22 3.56 -0.62
C LEU A 103 -6.97 4.40 -0.84
N ALA A 104 -6.58 5.17 0.17
CA ALA A 104 -5.27 5.79 0.24
C ALA A 104 -4.63 5.46 1.59
N LEU A 105 -3.55 4.69 1.55
CA LEU A 105 -2.91 4.14 2.74
C LEU A 105 -1.41 4.42 2.71
N THR A 106 -0.87 4.93 3.81
CA THR A 106 0.56 5.18 3.98
C THR A 106 1.09 4.57 5.26
N ILE A 107 2.24 3.89 5.15
CA ILE A 107 2.94 3.25 6.26
C ILE A 107 4.44 3.55 6.22
N PRO A 108 5.16 3.41 7.34
CA PRO A 108 6.61 3.53 7.35
C PRO A 108 7.27 2.33 6.66
N PRO A 109 8.37 2.53 5.92
CA PRO A 109 9.19 1.43 5.41
C PRO A 109 9.90 0.70 6.56
N LEU A 110 10.30 -0.55 6.30
CA LEU A 110 11.09 -1.34 7.24
C LEU A 110 12.36 -0.59 7.66
N LYS A 111 12.70 -0.72 8.94
CA LYS A 111 13.94 -0.26 9.53
C LYS A 111 14.42 -1.29 10.55
N HIS A 112 15.68 -1.22 10.95
CA HIS A 112 16.25 -2.16 11.92
C HIS A 112 15.98 -1.71 13.37
N GLU A 113 15.78 -0.43 13.59
CA GLU A 113 15.47 0.14 14.90
C GLU A 113 14.03 -0.19 15.31
N ILE A 114 13.89 -0.86 16.46
CA ILE A 114 12.59 -1.18 17.05
C ILE A 114 12.11 0.01 17.88
N VAL A 115 10.87 0.46 17.64
CA VAL A 115 10.24 1.56 18.35
C VAL A 115 8.88 1.11 18.89
N GLY A 116 8.48 1.67 20.03
CA GLY A 116 7.20 1.33 20.66
C GLY A 116 6.03 1.52 19.71
N GLY A 117 5.08 0.57 19.74
CA GLY A 117 3.88 0.58 18.91
C GLY A 117 4.06 0.09 17.48
N HIS A 118 5.25 0.12 16.88
CA HIS A 118 5.46 -0.41 15.53
C HIS A 118 5.69 -1.93 15.61
N VAL A 119 4.59 -2.69 15.49
CA VAL A 119 4.58 -4.15 15.69
C VAL A 119 4.78 -4.93 14.39
N THR A 120 4.85 -4.24 13.25
CA THR A 120 5.08 -4.83 11.91
C THR A 120 6.09 -4.02 11.09
N LEU A 121 6.73 -4.67 10.12
CA LEU A 121 7.76 -4.09 9.25
C LEU A 121 7.39 -4.29 7.78
N TRP A 122 7.57 -3.25 6.96
CA TRP A 122 6.94 -3.19 5.65
C TRP A 122 7.90 -2.93 4.49
N ASN A 123 7.68 -3.65 3.40
CA ASN A 123 8.06 -3.22 2.06
C ASN A 123 6.81 -3.14 1.19
N ALA A 124 6.93 -2.49 0.03
CA ALA A 124 5.81 -2.27 -0.88
C ALA A 124 5.16 -3.56 -1.39
N GLY A 125 5.95 -4.61 -1.63
CA GLY A 125 5.42 -5.91 -2.05
C GLY A 125 4.57 -6.60 -0.97
N LEU A 126 5.01 -6.54 0.29
CA LEU A 126 4.27 -7.11 1.43
C LEU A 126 2.97 -6.34 1.71
N LEU A 127 2.99 -5.02 1.52
CA LEU A 127 1.77 -4.21 1.58
C LEU A 127 0.74 -4.66 0.54
N LEU A 128 1.15 -4.77 -0.73
CA LEU A 128 0.28 -5.26 -1.81
C LEU A 128 -0.30 -6.63 -1.50
N TYR A 129 0.55 -7.56 -1.02
CA TYR A 129 0.12 -8.92 -0.70
C TYR A 129 -0.95 -8.94 0.41
N ASN A 130 -0.77 -8.16 1.48
CA ASN A 130 -1.75 -8.07 2.56
C ASN A 130 -3.06 -7.42 2.12
N LEU A 131 -3.02 -6.44 1.22
CA LEU A 131 -4.22 -5.84 0.63
C LEU A 131 -5.01 -6.87 -0.20
N ILE A 132 -4.32 -7.67 -1.02
CA ILE A 132 -4.96 -8.74 -1.80
C ILE A 132 -5.62 -9.77 -0.87
N LEU A 133 -4.91 -10.19 0.19
CA LEU A 133 -5.46 -11.08 1.22
C LEU A 133 -6.58 -10.45 2.06
N ALA A 134 -6.79 -9.14 2.00
CA ALA A 134 -7.94 -8.47 2.59
C ALA A 134 -9.12 -8.32 1.61
N GLY A 135 -8.98 -8.85 0.38
CA GLY A 135 -10.03 -8.86 -0.64
C GLY A 135 -9.89 -7.77 -1.72
N PHE A 136 -8.85 -6.95 -1.69
CA PHE A 136 -8.61 -5.93 -2.73
C PHE A 136 -8.04 -6.54 -4.01
N ASP A 137 -8.60 -6.19 -5.16
CA ASP A 137 -7.93 -6.34 -6.45
C ASP A 137 -6.97 -5.15 -6.66
N CYS A 138 -5.68 -5.40 -6.46
CA CYS A 138 -4.62 -4.40 -6.58
C CYS A 138 -4.10 -4.26 -8.03
N SER A 139 -4.77 -4.81 -9.04
CA SER A 139 -4.25 -4.84 -10.43
C SER A 139 -4.03 -3.46 -11.05
N GLU A 140 -4.71 -2.43 -10.53
CA GLU A 140 -4.58 -1.02 -10.93
C GLU A 140 -3.98 -0.13 -9.83
N ALA A 141 -3.44 -0.72 -8.76
CA ALA A 141 -2.89 0.06 -7.66
C ALA A 141 -1.66 0.89 -8.08
N ALA A 142 -1.59 2.11 -7.56
CA ALA A 142 -0.39 2.93 -7.58
C ALA A 142 0.31 2.85 -6.22
N ILE A 143 1.62 2.64 -6.21
CA ILE A 143 2.43 2.63 -4.97
C ILE A 143 3.72 3.43 -5.15
N LYS A 144 4.17 4.12 -4.11
CA LYS A 144 5.47 4.83 -4.11
C LYS A 144 6.10 4.83 -2.73
N CYS A 145 7.41 4.62 -2.72
CA CYS A 145 8.27 4.81 -1.57
C CYS A 145 8.94 6.18 -1.67
N TYR A 146 8.71 7.05 -0.69
CA TYR A 146 9.23 8.41 -0.64
C TYR A 146 9.45 8.87 0.82
N GLY A 147 10.60 9.49 1.10
CA GLY A 147 10.98 9.85 2.47
C GLY A 147 10.86 8.65 3.42
N TYR A 148 10.07 8.81 4.48
CA TYR A 148 9.74 7.76 5.45
C TYR A 148 8.34 7.16 5.22
N ASN A 149 7.94 6.99 3.95
CA ASN A 149 6.60 6.55 3.59
C ASN A 149 6.64 5.50 2.48
N ILE A 150 5.75 4.52 2.59
CA ILE A 150 5.25 3.68 1.50
C ILE A 150 3.77 4.04 1.36
N GLY A 151 3.42 4.76 0.30
CA GLY A 151 2.04 5.15 -0.01
C GLY A 151 1.46 4.26 -1.08
N VAL A 152 0.21 3.81 -0.91
CA VAL A 152 -0.59 3.12 -1.92
C VAL A 152 -1.91 3.86 -2.13
N ILE A 153 -2.34 4.00 -3.38
CA ILE A 153 -3.65 4.53 -3.74
C ILE A 153 -4.28 3.63 -4.80
N MET A 154 -5.54 3.26 -4.61
CA MET A 154 -6.31 2.50 -5.60
C MET A 154 -7.81 2.73 -5.45
N ALA A 155 -8.55 2.57 -6.54
CA ALA A 155 -9.99 2.35 -6.44
C ALA A 155 -10.23 0.91 -5.96
N LYS A 156 -11.10 0.74 -4.95
CA LYS A 156 -11.50 -0.57 -4.45
C LYS A 156 -12.21 -1.32 -5.57
N ARG A 157 -11.70 -2.52 -5.83
CA ARG A 157 -12.38 -3.56 -6.55
C ARG A 157 -12.28 -4.84 -5.74
N SER A 158 -13.37 -5.56 -5.61
CA SER A 158 -13.45 -6.82 -4.89
C SER A 158 -12.76 -7.93 -5.69
N ALA A 159 -11.71 -8.50 -5.13
CA ALA A 159 -11.03 -9.65 -5.71
C ALA A 159 -11.84 -10.93 -5.44
N ALA A 160 -12.07 -11.72 -6.50
CA ALA A 160 -12.63 -13.06 -6.38
C ALA A 160 -11.53 -14.04 -5.95
N ILE A 161 -11.07 -13.92 -4.70
CA ILE A 161 -9.96 -14.71 -4.16
C ILE A 161 -10.35 -16.21 -4.11
N PRO A 162 -9.55 -17.12 -4.70
CA PRO A 162 -9.81 -18.55 -4.65
C PRO A 162 -9.36 -19.14 -3.30
N TRP A 163 -10.06 -18.80 -2.21
CA TRP A 163 -9.69 -19.18 -0.85
C TRP A 163 -9.45 -20.68 -0.65
N ASN A 164 -10.19 -21.52 -1.36
CA ASN A 164 -10.05 -22.98 -1.32
C ASN A 164 -8.77 -23.52 -1.97
N GLN A 165 -8.01 -22.67 -2.66
CA GLN A 165 -6.74 -23.02 -3.30
C GLN A 165 -5.53 -22.49 -2.55
N LEU A 166 -5.71 -21.54 -1.64
CA LEU A 166 -4.62 -20.96 -0.85
C LEU A 166 -4.15 -21.94 0.22
N LYS A 167 -2.83 -22.02 0.38
CA LYS A 167 -2.16 -22.92 1.34
C LYS A 167 -1.50 -22.17 2.49
N TYR A 168 -1.40 -20.85 2.36
CA TYR A 168 -0.58 -19.98 3.20
C TYR A 168 0.90 -20.39 3.16
N ASP A 169 1.34 -20.83 1.98
CA ASP A 169 2.68 -21.32 1.67
C ASP A 169 2.97 -21.10 0.17
N THR A 170 4.07 -21.68 -0.31
CA THR A 170 4.56 -21.66 -1.68
C THR A 170 3.45 -21.98 -2.69
N GLY A 171 3.31 -21.11 -3.69
CA GLY A 171 2.29 -21.20 -4.75
C GLY A 171 1.14 -20.19 -4.61
N ASP A 172 0.98 -19.58 -3.43
CA ASP A 172 -0.11 -18.63 -3.20
C ASP A 172 0.08 -17.33 -3.99
N ILE A 173 1.31 -16.85 -4.12
CA ILE A 173 1.59 -15.62 -4.88
C ILE A 173 1.22 -15.80 -6.35
N GLU A 174 1.53 -16.95 -6.95
CA GLU A 174 1.16 -17.29 -8.32
C GLU A 174 -0.37 -17.40 -8.47
N THR A 175 -1.03 -18.02 -7.49
CA THR A 175 -2.49 -18.14 -7.45
C THR A 175 -3.15 -16.76 -7.38
N LEU A 176 -2.53 -15.82 -6.66
CA LEU A 176 -3.01 -14.46 -6.46
C LEU A 176 -2.46 -13.46 -7.48
N ALA A 177 -1.56 -13.87 -8.37
CA ALA A 177 -0.93 -13.03 -9.39
C ALA A 177 -1.91 -12.19 -10.22
N PRO A 178 -3.13 -12.67 -10.57
CA PRO A 178 -4.11 -11.85 -11.30
C PRO A 178 -4.53 -10.55 -10.58
N PHE A 179 -4.41 -10.50 -9.24
CA PHE A 179 -4.81 -9.38 -8.39
C PHE A 179 -3.64 -8.47 -8.02
N PHE A 180 -2.41 -8.82 -8.38
CA PHE A 180 -1.27 -7.90 -8.25
C PHE A 180 -1.24 -6.90 -9.40
N PRO A 181 -0.55 -5.74 -9.26
CA PRO A 181 -0.45 -4.73 -10.30
C PRO A 181 -0.02 -5.29 -11.65
N LYS A 182 -0.79 -4.97 -12.70
CA LYS A 182 -0.49 -5.38 -14.07
C LYS A 182 0.51 -4.40 -14.67
N VAL A 183 1.77 -4.81 -14.70
CA VAL A 183 2.88 -3.99 -15.22
C VAL A 183 3.78 -4.84 -16.11
N ASP A 184 4.24 -4.23 -17.21
CA ASP A 184 5.03 -4.92 -18.22
C ASP A 184 6.32 -5.49 -17.64
N GLY A 185 6.63 -6.74 -18.02
CA GLY A 185 7.85 -7.43 -17.62
C GLY A 185 7.86 -7.96 -16.17
N MET A 186 6.77 -7.81 -15.42
CA MET A 186 6.64 -8.37 -14.08
C MET A 186 5.87 -9.70 -14.09
N GLN A 187 6.44 -10.70 -13.42
CA GLN A 187 5.76 -11.95 -13.11
C GLN A 187 5.69 -12.07 -11.59
N TRP A 188 4.48 -12.08 -11.05
CA TRP A 188 4.24 -12.27 -9.63
C TRP A 188 4.32 -13.75 -9.30
N ALA A 189 5.38 -14.11 -8.59
CA ALA A 189 5.67 -15.47 -8.18
C ALA A 189 6.40 -15.45 -6.83
N GLN A 190 6.49 -16.61 -6.21
CA GLN A 190 7.21 -16.79 -4.95
C GLN A 190 8.59 -16.13 -5.02
N SER A 191 8.97 -15.45 -3.93
CA SER A 191 10.25 -14.73 -3.81
C SER A 191 10.46 -13.54 -4.77
N PHE A 192 9.39 -12.95 -5.31
CA PHE A 192 9.50 -11.68 -6.03
C PHE A 192 10.12 -10.58 -5.13
N ASN A 193 10.80 -9.61 -5.76
CA ASN A 193 11.44 -8.52 -5.03
C ASN A 193 10.40 -7.52 -4.48
N GLY A 194 10.11 -7.56 -3.18
CA GLY A 194 9.19 -6.60 -2.54
C GLY A 194 9.75 -5.17 -2.36
N ARG A 195 11.04 -4.93 -2.66
CA ARG A 195 11.72 -3.63 -2.50
C ARG A 195 11.44 -2.70 -3.70
N ILE A 196 10.16 -2.49 -3.94
CA ILE A 196 9.62 -1.67 -5.01
C ILE A 196 9.76 -0.20 -4.60
N ARG A 197 10.28 0.64 -5.50
CA ARG A 197 10.37 2.09 -5.35
C ARG A 197 9.07 2.77 -5.77
N GLN A 198 8.50 2.38 -6.91
CA GLN A 198 7.20 2.85 -7.35
C GLN A 198 6.54 1.87 -8.33
N ILE A 199 5.21 1.88 -8.38
CA ILE A 199 4.38 1.30 -9.44
C ILE A 199 3.32 2.32 -9.81
N ASN A 200 3.16 2.63 -11.10
CA ASN A 200 2.07 3.44 -11.64
C ASN A 200 1.81 4.78 -10.90
N TRP A 201 2.83 5.34 -10.24
CA TRP A 201 2.64 6.54 -9.41
C TRP A 201 3.03 7.80 -10.16
N ASP A 202 4.31 7.89 -10.53
CA ASP A 202 4.87 9.00 -11.31
C ASP A 202 4.73 8.74 -12.82
N ARG A 203 4.76 7.46 -13.20
CA ARG A 203 4.64 6.95 -14.58
C ARG A 203 4.20 5.49 -14.57
N PRO A 204 3.59 4.98 -15.65
CA PRO A 204 3.26 3.57 -15.78
C PRO A 204 4.48 2.65 -15.62
N GLY A 205 4.24 1.45 -15.10
CA GLY A 205 5.26 0.43 -14.91
C GLY A 205 5.77 0.34 -13.47
N ILE A 206 6.84 -0.43 -13.27
CA ILE A 206 7.43 -0.76 -11.97
C ILE A 206 8.91 -0.38 -11.92
N GLU A 207 9.33 0.16 -10.78
CA GLU A 207 10.73 0.43 -10.50
C GLU A 207 11.11 -0.06 -9.12
N PHE A 208 12.29 -0.65 -9.00
CA PHE A 208 12.85 -1.10 -7.73
C PHE A 208 13.84 -0.10 -7.17
N HIS A 209 14.05 -0.12 -5.86
CA HIS A 209 15.18 0.61 -5.29
C HIS A 209 16.48 0.04 -5.85
N ALA A 210 17.42 0.92 -6.19
CA ALA A 210 18.74 0.49 -6.61
C ALA A 210 19.34 -0.47 -5.57
N GLU A 211 19.76 -1.64 -6.01
CA GLU A 211 20.58 -2.50 -5.18
C GLU A 211 21.89 -1.77 -4.87
N ARG A 212 22.41 -1.91 -3.65
CA ARG A 212 23.82 -1.62 -3.36
C ARG A 212 24.66 -2.71 -4.01
N GLY A 213 24.65 -2.76 -5.33
CA GLY A 213 25.53 -3.56 -6.15
C GLY A 213 26.73 -2.74 -6.56
N PHE A 214 27.83 -3.44 -6.87
CA PHE A 214 28.98 -2.85 -7.53
C PHE A 214 28.56 -1.91 -8.66
N LYS A 215 29.22 -0.73 -8.74
CA LYS A 215 29.06 0.18 -9.88
C LYS A 215 29.19 -0.64 -11.19
N PRO A 216 28.48 -0.29 -12.27
CA PRO A 216 28.51 -1.06 -13.53
C PRO A 216 29.93 -1.40 -14.01
N TRP A 217 30.91 -0.52 -13.77
CA TRP A 217 32.31 -0.78 -14.10
C TRP A 217 32.97 -1.88 -13.24
N LEU A 218 32.64 -1.99 -11.94
CA LEU A 218 33.11 -3.07 -11.07
C LEU A 218 32.44 -4.41 -11.42
N ARG A 219 31.19 -4.42 -11.87
CA ARG A 219 30.51 -5.63 -12.36
C ARG A 219 31.19 -6.19 -13.62
N ARG A 220 31.60 -5.31 -14.54
CA ARG A 220 32.44 -5.67 -15.71
C ARG A 220 33.80 -6.21 -15.29
N LEU A 221 34.45 -5.56 -14.31
CA LEU A 221 35.77 -5.99 -13.82
C LEU A 221 35.74 -7.36 -13.14
N LEU A 222 34.64 -7.68 -12.44
CA LEU A 222 34.45 -8.94 -11.72
C LEU A 222 33.88 -10.08 -12.61
N GLY A 223 33.70 -9.85 -13.92
CA GLY A 223 33.27 -10.89 -14.87
C GLY A 223 31.87 -11.45 -14.63
N ARG A 224 30.99 -10.72 -13.93
CA ARG A 224 29.64 -11.19 -13.54
C ARG A 224 28.53 -10.84 -14.53
N ASP A 225 28.85 -10.17 -15.64
CA ASP A 225 27.93 -9.96 -16.77
C ASP A 225 27.96 -11.17 -17.72
N ARG A 226 27.46 -12.33 -17.28
CA ARG A 226 27.10 -13.40 -18.22
C ARG A 226 25.59 -13.46 -18.35
N ALA A 227 25.12 -13.08 -19.53
CA ALA A 227 23.74 -13.21 -19.98
C ALA A 227 23.24 -14.65 -19.75
N ARG A 228 22.01 -14.80 -19.25
CA ARG A 228 21.28 -16.07 -19.35
C ARG A 228 21.27 -16.49 -20.82
N PRO A 229 21.61 -17.74 -21.17
CA PRO A 229 21.49 -18.19 -22.55
C PRO A 229 20.03 -18.04 -22.99
N ARG A 230 19.82 -17.39 -24.13
CA ARG A 230 18.57 -17.49 -24.87
C ARG A 230 18.38 -18.96 -25.22
N LEU A 231 17.32 -19.60 -24.75
CA LEU A 231 16.84 -20.85 -25.33
C LEU A 231 16.48 -20.54 -26.79
N SER A 232 17.34 -20.95 -27.71
CA SER A 232 17.08 -20.88 -29.14
C SER A 232 16.00 -21.88 -29.50
N ARG A 233 14.90 -21.40 -30.11
CA ARG A 233 14.01 -22.23 -30.92
C ARG A 233 14.70 -22.55 -32.25
N SER A 234 14.93 -23.83 -32.52
CA SER A 234 15.08 -24.49 -33.84
C SER A 234 15.38 -25.97 -33.60
N GLN A 235 14.83 -26.98 -34.25
CA GLN A 235 14.01 -27.11 -35.45
C GLN A 235 13.36 -28.51 -35.43
N ALA A 236 12.37 -28.69 -36.28
CA ALA A 236 11.79 -29.97 -36.67
C ALA A 236 12.83 -31.04 -37.02
N ALA A 237 12.59 -32.25 -36.54
CA ALA A 237 12.63 -33.52 -37.27
C ALA A 237 11.78 -34.53 -36.49
#